data_AF-A0A497K9D6-F1
#
_entry.id   AF-A0A497K9D6-F1
#
_cell.length_a   1.000
_cell.length_b   1.000
_cell.length_c   1.000
_cell.angle_alpha   90.00
_cell.angle_beta   90.00
_cell.angle_gamma   90.00
#
_symmetry.space_group_name_H-M   'P 1'
#
loop_
_entity.id
_entity.type
_entity.pdbx_description
1 polymer ?
#
loop_
_entity_poly.entity_id
_entity_poly.type
_entity_poly.pdbx_seq_one_letter_code
_entity_poly.pdbx_strand_id
1 'polypeptide(L)'
;MTESELIIYLLVFALNVLWSSIALNRQSITFGFLSWIGWFILAIQHLILYYNSSFLTICWLYFGVGTIFLIWSLASAYQTFLQAKKEREMELI
;
A
#
# COMPACT_ATOMS: atom_id res chain seq x y z
N MET A 1 -9.92 -4.86 -22.97
CA MET A 1 -10.44 -4.98 -21.60
C MET A 1 -11.92 -5.23 -21.70
N THR A 2 -12.42 -6.30 -21.10
CA THR A 2 -13.86 -6.61 -21.05
C THR A 2 -14.55 -5.78 -19.95
N GLU A 3 -15.88 -5.66 -19.98
CA GLU A 3 -16.63 -4.88 -18.97
C GLU A 3 -16.41 -5.43 -17.55
N SER A 4 -16.30 -6.75 -17.40
CA SER A 4 -16.03 -7.42 -16.13
C SER A 4 -14.62 -7.09 -15.59
N GLU A 5 -13.61 -7.04 -16.45
CA GLU A 5 -12.25 -6.65 -16.07
C GLU A 5 -12.18 -5.20 -15.58
N LEU A 6 -12.95 -4.29 -16.19
CA LEU A 6 -13.04 -2.89 -15.75
C LEU A 6 -13.65 -2.79 -14.35
N ILE A 7 -14.73 -3.53 -14.08
CA ILE A 7 -15.38 -3.55 -12.76
C ILE A 7 -14.43 -4.07 -11.70
N ILE A 8 -13.73 -5.18 -11.97
CA ILE A 8 -12.73 -5.74 -11.04
C ILE A 8 -11.62 -4.74 -10.78
N TYR A 9 -11.11 -4.07 -11.83
CA TYR A 9 -10.08 -3.05 -11.70
C TYR A 9 -10.53 -1.88 -10.79
N LEU A 10 -11.75 -1.37 -10.98
CA LEU A 10 -12.33 -0.32 -10.14
C LEU A 10 -12.55 -0.76 -8.70
N LEU A 11 -12.98 -2.00 -8.47
CA LEU A 11 -13.13 -2.57 -7.12
C LEU A 11 -11.80 -2.66 -6.40
N VAL A 12 -10.75 -3.15 -7.07
CA VAL A 12 -9.40 -3.24 -6.49
C VAL A 12 -8.83 -1.85 -6.20
N PHE A 13 -9.10 -0.87 -7.06
CA PHE A 13 -8.77 0.53 -6.81
C PHE A 13 -9.46 1.08 -5.56
N ALA A 14 -10.79 0.96 -5.49
CA ALA A 14 -11.56 1.45 -4.35
C ALA A 14 -11.14 0.78 -3.03
N LEU A 15 -10.90 -0.54 -3.07
CA LEU A 15 -10.42 -1.30 -1.91
C LEU A 15 -9.06 -0.80 -1.42
N ASN A 16 -8.13 -0.48 -2.34
CA ASN A 16 -6.83 0.08 -1.97
C ASN A 16 -6.94 1.48 -1.35
N VAL A 17 -7.85 2.32 -1.84
CA VAL A 17 -8.13 3.63 -1.22
C VAL A 17 -8.66 3.46 0.20
N LEU A 18 -9.54 2.48 0.44
CA LEU A 18 -10.05 2.15 1.77
C LEU A 18 -8.94 1.63 2.70
N TRP A 19 -8.13 0.68 2.24
CA TRP A 19 -7.00 0.18 3.04
C TRP A 19 -6.00 1.28 3.36
N SER A 20 -5.73 2.17 2.40
CA SER A 20 -4.82 3.31 2.59
C SER A 20 -5.33 4.25 3.68
N SER A 21 -6.64 4.54 3.64
CA SER A 21 -7.30 5.41 4.62
C SER A 21 -7.32 4.77 6.02
N ILE A 22 -7.60 3.47 6.10
CA ILE A 22 -7.62 2.73 7.37
C ILE A 22 -6.20 2.63 7.95
N ALA A 23 -5.19 2.38 7.11
CA ALA A 23 -3.79 2.33 7.51
C ALA A 23 -3.37 3.63 8.20
N LEU A 24 -3.65 4.77 7.58
CA LEU A 24 -3.31 6.09 8.12
C LEU A 24 -4.11 6.42 9.38
N ASN A 25 -5.44 6.21 9.38
CA ASN A 25 -6.30 6.58 10.51
C ASN A 25 -6.06 5.72 11.75
N ARG A 26 -5.84 4.41 11.58
CA ARG A 26 -5.63 3.48 12.70
C ARG A 26 -4.16 3.20 12.98
N GLN A 27 -3.25 3.84 12.24
CA GLN A 27 -1.81 3.55 12.26
C GLN A 27 -1.52 2.04 12.17
N SER A 28 -2.29 1.33 11.34
CA SER A 28 -2.22 -0.12 11.28
C SER A 28 -1.18 -0.57 10.25
N ILE A 29 -0.13 -1.22 10.74
CA ILE A 29 0.94 -1.81 9.93
C ILE A 29 0.37 -2.81 8.90
N THR A 30 -0.58 -3.65 9.32
CA THR A 30 -1.23 -4.65 8.45
C THR A 30 -1.91 -3.99 7.25
N PHE A 31 -2.76 -2.99 7.49
CA PHE A 31 -3.45 -2.29 6.41
C PHE A 31 -2.49 -1.46 5.55
N GLY A 32 -1.37 -0.99 6.10
CA GLY A 32 -0.33 -0.33 5.33
C GLY A 32 0.36 -1.28 4.35
N PHE A 33 0.71 -2.50 4.78
CA PHE A 33 1.25 -3.52 3.87
C PHE A 33 0.24 -3.99 2.82
N LEU A 34 -1.03 -4.15 3.19
CA LEU A 34 -2.09 -4.46 2.22
C LEU A 34 -2.22 -3.36 1.16
N SER A 35 -2.15 -2.08 1.58
CA SER A 35 -2.18 -0.95 0.66
C SER A 35 -0.98 -0.94 -0.27
N TRP A 36 0.23 -1.16 0.25
CA TRP A 36 1.44 -1.27 -0.58
C TRP A 36 1.28 -2.34 -1.66
N ILE A 37 0.90 -3.56 -1.28
CA ILE A 37 0.75 -4.68 -2.20
C ILE A 37 -0.29 -4.32 -3.28
N GLY A 38 -1.45 -3.81 -2.88
CA GLY A 38 -2.52 -3.55 -3.83
C GLY A 38 -2.21 -2.37 -4.77
N TRP A 39 -1.51 -1.33 -4.33
CA TRP A 39 -1.02 -0.27 -5.22
C TRP A 39 -0.01 -0.78 -6.24
N PHE A 40 0.88 -1.70 -5.85
CA PHE A 40 1.82 -2.35 -6.77
C PHE A 40 1.11 -3.26 -7.78
N ILE A 41 0.10 -4.02 -7.35
CA ILE A 41 -0.71 -4.85 -8.25
C ILE A 41 -1.42 -3.97 -9.29
N LEU A 42 -2.05 -2.86 -8.84
CA LEU A 42 -2.68 -1.90 -9.75
C LEU A 42 -1.68 -1.28 -10.72
N ALA A 43 -0.46 -0.95 -10.25
CA ALA A 43 0.59 -0.41 -11.09
C ALA A 43 1.02 -1.39 -12.18
N ILE A 44 1.27 -2.66 -11.83
CA ILE A 44 1.63 -3.73 -12.78
C ILE A 44 0.49 -3.96 -13.78
N GLN A 45 -0.75 -4.04 -13.30
CA GLN A 45 -1.91 -4.23 -14.18
C GLN A 45 -2.08 -3.05 -15.14
N HIS A 46 -1.90 -1.82 -14.67
CA HIS A 46 -1.96 -0.62 -15.52
C HIS A 46 -0.81 -0.60 -16.55
N LEU A 47 0.38 -1.04 -16.15
CA LEU A 47 1.53 -1.16 -17.05
C LEU A 47 1.23 -2.13 -18.19
N ILE A 48 0.75 -3.33 -17.88
CA ILE A 48 0.42 -4.36 -18.88
C ILE A 48 -0.62 -3.84 -19.88
N LEU A 49 -1.62 -3.11 -19.41
CA LEU A 49 -2.72 -2.62 -20.24
C LEU A 49 -2.36 -1.38 -21.08
N TYR A 50 -1.49 -0.51 -20.57
CA TYR A 50 -1.29 0.84 -21.12
C TYR A 50 0.18 1.19 -21.40
N TYR A 51 1.09 0.22 -21.52
CA TYR A 51 2.54 0.48 -21.66
C TYR A 51 2.93 1.42 -22.82
N ASN A 52 2.19 1.39 -23.93
CA ASN A 52 2.44 2.23 -25.12
C ASN A 52 1.60 3.52 -25.15
N SER A 53 0.84 3.81 -24.09
CA SER A 53 -0.09 4.94 -24.05
C SER A 53 0.46 6.09 -23.22
N SER A 54 0.00 7.31 -23.50
CA SER A 54 0.28 8.49 -22.68
C SER A 54 -0.23 8.35 -21.23
N PHE A 55 -1.10 7.38 -20.95
CA PHE A 55 -1.54 7.03 -19.59
C PHE A 55 -0.49 6.30 -18.75
N LEU A 56 0.70 6.02 -19.29
CA LEU A 56 1.82 5.42 -18.54
C LEU A 56 2.19 6.24 -17.28
N THR A 57 2.00 7.56 -17.29
CA THR A 57 2.24 8.42 -16.12
C THR A 57 1.43 8.00 -14.89
N ILE A 58 0.21 7.47 -15.08
CA ILE A 58 -0.65 6.99 -13.99
C ILE A 58 -0.05 5.75 -13.31
N CYS A 59 0.63 4.88 -14.09
CA CYS A 59 1.33 3.73 -13.54
C CYS A 59 2.42 4.15 -12.54
N TRP A 60 3.20 5.19 -12.87
CA TRP A 60 4.22 5.73 -11.97
C TRP A 60 3.64 6.33 -10.70
N LEU A 61 2.46 6.95 -10.78
CA LEU A 61 1.74 7.43 -9.60
C LEU A 61 1.36 6.27 -8.67
N TYR A 62 0.82 5.16 -9.20
CA TYR A 62 0.50 3.98 -8.39
C TYR A 62 1.74 3.37 -7.74
N PHE A 63 2.86 3.26 -8.47
CA PHE A 63 4.13 2.82 -7.88
C PHE A 63 4.63 3.77 -6.78
N GLY A 64 4.51 5.08 -6.99
CA GLY A 64 4.87 6.09 -5.99
C GLY A 64 4.07 5.95 -4.71
N VAL A 65 2.73 5.87 -4.82
CA VAL A 65 1.83 5.69 -3.67
C VAL A 65 2.12 4.37 -2.95
N GLY A 66 2.30 3.27 -3.69
CA GLY A 66 2.68 1.99 -3.10
C GLY A 66 3.99 2.08 -2.32
N THR A 67 5.00 2.77 -2.85
CA THR A 67 6.30 2.92 -2.20
C THR A 67 6.20 3.74 -0.90
N ILE A 68 5.36 4.77 -0.88
CA ILE A 68 5.08 5.55 0.33
C ILE A 68 4.52 4.63 1.43
N PHE A 69 3.53 3.80 1.11
CA PHE A 69 2.96 2.87 2.07
C PHE A 69 3.95 1.80 2.54
N LEU A 70 4.85 1.33 1.66
CA LEU A 70 5.92 0.41 2.06
C LEU A 70 6.86 1.05 3.10
N ILE A 71 7.38 2.24 2.80
CA ILE A 71 8.30 2.95 3.70
C ILE A 71 7.61 3.26 5.03
N TRP A 72 6.36 3.75 4.97
CA TRP A 72 5.58 4.06 6.15
C TRP A 72 5.31 2.83 7.03
N SER A 73 4.93 1.70 6.43
CA SER A 73 4.72 0.44 7.15
C SER A 73 5.99 -0.08 7.79
N LEU A 74 7.12 -0.03 7.09
CA LEU A 74 8.42 -0.46 7.62
C LEU A 74 8.87 0.43 8.78
N ALA A 75 8.73 1.75 8.64
CA ALA A 75 9.05 2.70 9.71
C ALA A 75 8.17 2.46 10.94
N SER A 76 6.86 2.25 10.74
CA SER A 76 5.92 1.97 11.83
C SER A 76 6.26 0.65 12.54
N ALA A 77 6.55 -0.41 11.78
CA ALA A 77 6.95 -1.70 12.34
C ALA A 77 8.25 -1.61 13.15
N TYR A 78 9.23 -0.85 12.65
CA TYR A 78 10.49 -0.62 13.35
C TYR A 78 10.28 0.13 14.67
N GLN A 79 9.42 1.17 14.67
CA GLN A 79 9.08 1.90 15.89
C GLN A 79 8.39 1.02 16.93
N THR A 80 7.42 0.20 16.51
CA THR A 80 6.75 -0.76 17.41
C THR A 80 7.74 -1.76 18.01
N PHE A 81 8.70 -2.24 17.22
CA PHE A 81 9.75 -3.14 17.71
C PHE A 81 10.64 -2.46 18.78
N LEU A 82 11.07 -1.21 18.54
CA LEU A 82 11.89 -0.47 19.50
C LEU A 82 11.14 -0.19 20.80
N GLN A 83 9.85 0.13 20.73
CA GLN A 83 9.00 0.33 21.91
C GLN A 83 8.88 -0.96 22.73
N ALA A 84 8.58 -2.08 22.08
CA ALA A 84 8.50 -3.38 22.74
C ALA A 84 9.84 -3.82 23.38
N LYS A 85 10.98 -3.48 22.75
CA LYS A 85 12.31 -3.72 23.33
C LYS A 85 12.52 -2.90 24.60
N LYS A 86 12.17 -1.61 24.56
CA LYS A 86 12.32 -0.70 25.71
C LYS A 86 11.46 -1.12 26.90
N GLU A 87 10.23 -1.56 26.65
CA GLU A 87 9.33 -2.04 27.71
C GLU A 87 9.91 -3.27 28.43
N ARG A 88 10.43 -4.24 27.67
CA ARG A 88 11.09 -5.43 28.26
C ARG A 88 12.33 -5.09 29.07
N GLU A 89 13.10 -4.08 28.65
CA GLU A 89 14.28 -3.65 29.40
C GLU A 89 13.91 -2.99 30.74
N MET A 90 12.76 -2.32 30.83
CA MET A 90 12.25 -1.72 32.08
C MET A 90 11.68 -2.77 33.05
N GLU A 91 11.12 -3.87 32.56
CA GLU A 91 10.62 -4.98 33.42
C GLU A 91 11.74 -5.77 34.10
N LEU A 92 12.98 -5.65 33.62
CA LEU A 92 14.16 -6.38 34.12
C LEU A 92 14.97 -5.60 35.16
N ILE A 93 14.59 -4.35 35.49
CA ILE A 93 15.23 -3.47 36.48
C ILE A 93 14.35 -3.37 37.73
#